data_AF-A0AA37CN08-F1
#
_entry.id   AF-A0AA37CN08-F1
#
_cell.length_a   1.000
_cell.length_b   1.000
_cell.length_c   1.000
_cell.angle_alpha   90.00
_cell.angle_beta   90.00
_cell.angle_gamma   90.00
#
_symmetry.space_group_name_H-M   'P 1'
#
loop_
_entity.id
_entity.type
_entity.pdbx_description
1 polymer ?
#
loop_
_entity_poly.entity_id
_entity_poly.type
_entity_poly.pdbx_seq_one_letter_code
_entity_poly.pdbx_strand_id
1 'polypeptide(L)'
;MLGIADHLNWTPEQEGEHLELLQEKINSYVRFIESGELLHMVPQSLGRLPSIRVIGKYALSKQGKRFVEQATIMLRGAGIQLEHVLSNPGEQ
;
A
#
# COMPACT_ATOMS: atom_id res chain seq x y z
N MET A 1 -4.93 -4.43 9.35
CA MET A 1 -3.86 -4.31 8.34
C MET A 1 -4.40 -4.87 7.05
N LEU A 2 -4.24 -4.14 5.96
CA LEU A 2 -4.65 -4.52 4.61
C LEU A 2 -3.40 -4.65 3.74
N GLY A 3 -3.32 -5.72 2.94
CA GLY A 3 -2.13 -6.03 2.13
C GLY A 3 -2.37 -5.80 0.65
N ILE A 4 -1.47 -5.06 -0.01
CA ILE A 4 -1.40 -4.95 -1.47
C ILE A 4 -0.21 -5.80 -1.94
N ALA A 5 -0.48 -6.86 -2.69
CA ALA A 5 0.59 -7.64 -3.32
C ALA A 5 1.12 -6.89 -4.56
N ASP A 6 2.43 -6.66 -4.59
CA ASP A 6 3.18 -6.16 -5.72
C ASP A 6 4.18 -7.23 -6.19
N HIS A 7 3.86 -7.88 -7.30
CA HIS A 7 4.70 -8.92 -7.89
C HIS A 7 5.48 -8.43 -9.13
N LEU A 8 5.29 -7.17 -9.52
CA LEU A 8 5.88 -6.62 -10.74
C LEU A 8 7.28 -6.08 -10.44
N ASN A 9 8.18 -6.23 -11.42
CA ASN A 9 9.47 -5.58 -11.35
C ASN A 9 9.33 -4.08 -11.62
N TRP A 10 10.31 -3.31 -11.17
CA TRP A 10 10.32 -1.86 -11.29
C TRP A 10 11.30 -1.42 -12.39
N THR A 11 11.10 -1.90 -13.63
CA THR A 11 11.94 -1.51 -14.77
C THR A 11 11.53 -0.13 -15.30
N PRO A 12 12.46 0.63 -15.91
CA PRO A 12 12.16 1.97 -16.42
C PRO A 12 11.01 2.00 -17.44
N GLU A 13 10.86 0.97 -18.26
CA GLU A 13 9.87 0.90 -19.35
C GLU A 13 8.44 0.73 -18.83
N GLN A 14 8.29 0.10 -17.67
CA GLN A 14 6.98 -0.23 -17.07
C GLN A 14 6.67 0.60 -15.81
N GLU A 15 7.61 1.45 -15.37
CA GLU A 15 7.51 2.22 -14.13
C GLU A 15 6.26 3.11 -14.10
N GLY A 16 5.91 3.75 -15.21
CA GLY A 16 4.73 4.62 -15.31
C GLY A 16 3.42 3.88 -15.05
N GLU A 17 3.17 2.82 -15.82
CA GLU A 17 1.98 1.96 -15.66
C GLU A 17 1.92 1.35 -14.26
N HIS A 18 3.06 0.91 -13.72
CA HIS A 18 3.11 0.35 -12.38
C HIS A 18 2.72 1.39 -11.31
N LEU A 19 3.22 2.63 -11.42
CA LEU A 19 2.84 3.71 -10.50
C LEU A 19 1.33 4.00 -10.54
N GLU A 20 0.73 4.03 -11.73
CA GLU A 20 -0.71 4.23 -11.90
C GLU A 20 -1.51 3.10 -11.22
N LEU A 21 -1.16 1.84 -11.49
CA LEU A 21 -1.83 0.69 -10.87
C LEU A 21 -1.70 0.69 -9.35
N LEU A 22 -0.51 1.04 -8.82
CA LEU A 22 -0.30 1.12 -7.39
C LEU A 22 -1.13 2.25 -6.76
N GLN A 23 -1.21 3.40 -7.42
CA GLN A 23 -2.04 4.52 -6.98
C GLN A 23 -3.53 4.13 -6.93
N GLU A 24 -4.05 3.48 -7.96
CA GLU A 24 -5.44 3.01 -8.00
C GLU A 24 -5.77 2.06 -6.84
N LYS A 25 -4.88 1.11 -6.57
CA LYS A 25 -5.03 0.15 -5.46
C LYS A 25 -5.03 0.85 -4.10
N ILE A 26 -4.07 1.75 -3.86
CA ILE A 26 -4.02 2.53 -2.61
C ILE A 26 -5.31 3.34 -2.45
N ASN A 27 -5.74 4.06 -3.49
CA ASN A 27 -6.96 4.85 -3.47
C ASN A 27 -8.21 4.01 -3.18
N SER A 28 -8.28 2.78 -3.71
CA SER A 28 -9.39 1.88 -3.40
C SER A 28 -9.40 1.45 -1.94
N TYR A 29 -8.22 1.20 -1.35
CA TYR A 29 -8.10 0.80 0.05
C TYR A 29 -8.42 1.96 0.99
N VAL A 30 -8.03 3.19 0.61
CA VAL A 30 -8.40 4.41 1.33
C VAL A 30 -9.91 4.58 1.37
N ARG A 31 -10.59 4.52 0.21
CA ARG A 31 -12.07 4.59 0.16
C ARG A 31 -12.74 3.53 1.02
N PHE A 32 -12.21 2.31 1.01
CA PHE A 32 -12.71 1.20 1.83
C PHE A 32 -12.53 1.44 3.35
N ILE A 33 -11.45 2.10 3.75
CA ILE A 33 -11.22 2.49 5.15
C ILE A 33 -12.17 3.62 5.54
N GLU A 34 -12.28 4.65 4.69
CA GLU A 34 -13.10 5.85 4.93
C GLU A 34 -14.60 5.54 4.94
N SER A 35 -15.07 4.55 4.18
CA SER A 35 -16.46 4.11 4.20
C SER A 35 -16.87 3.40 5.50
N GLY A 36 -15.91 3.05 6.36
CA GLY A 36 -16.14 2.30 7.59
C GLY A 36 -16.37 0.80 7.37
N GLU A 37 -16.37 0.33 6.12
CA GLU A 37 -16.56 -1.09 5.78
C GLU A 37 -15.50 -1.99 6.41
N LEU A 38 -14.28 -1.48 6.61
CA LEU A 38 -13.22 -2.19 7.34
C LEU A 38 -13.68 -2.65 8.73
N LEU A 39 -14.42 -1.81 9.48
CA LEU A 39 -14.87 -2.15 10.83
C LEU A 39 -15.95 -3.23 10.83
N HIS A 40 -16.75 -3.31 9.76
CA HIS A 40 -17.74 -4.37 9.59
C HIS A 40 -17.07 -5.71 9.24
N MET A 41 -16.08 -5.70 8.36
CA MET A 41 -15.39 -6.92 7.91
C MET A 41 -14.34 -7.40 8.90
N VAL A 42 -13.72 -6.50 9.64
CA VAL A 42 -12.65 -6.79 10.61
C VAL A 42 -12.96 -6.10 11.96
N PRO A 43 -13.96 -6.57 12.73
CA PRO A 43 -14.34 -5.91 13.99
C PRO A 43 -13.18 -5.77 14.99
N GLN A 44 -12.20 -6.68 14.93
CA GLN A 44 -10.99 -6.65 15.76
C GLN A 44 -10.06 -5.46 15.48
N SER A 45 -10.27 -4.71 14.41
CA SER A 45 -9.52 -3.48 14.13
C SER A 45 -10.08 -2.25 14.87
N LEU A 46 -11.17 -2.39 15.61
CA LEU A 46 -11.74 -1.30 16.42
C LEU A 46 -10.69 -0.76 17.40
N GLY A 47 -10.52 0.57 17.42
CA GLY A 47 -9.54 1.25 18.27
C GLY A 47 -8.08 1.17 17.79
N ARG A 48 -7.81 0.60 16.63
CA ARG A 48 -6.48 0.58 15.99
C ARG A 48 -6.45 1.49 14.77
N LEU A 49 -5.31 2.14 14.52
CA LEU A 49 -5.11 2.88 13.28
C LEU A 49 -5.11 1.93 12.08
N PRO A 50 -5.87 2.22 11.01
CA PRO A 50 -5.79 1.47 9.78
C PRO A 50 -4.37 1.50 9.21
N SER A 51 -3.92 0.37 8.68
CA SER A 51 -2.63 0.25 8.01
C SER A 51 -2.75 -0.49 6.69
N ILE A 52 -2.12 0.07 5.66
CA ILE A 52 -1.97 -0.51 4.32
C ILE A 52 -0.50 -0.89 4.16
N ARG A 53 -0.23 -2.11 3.70
CA ARG A 53 1.12 -2.62 3.46
C ARG A 53 1.26 -3.06 2.01
N VAL A 54 2.17 -2.44 1.28
CA VAL A 54 2.58 -2.88 -0.06
C VAL A 54 3.67 -3.93 0.10
N ILE A 55 3.40 -5.15 -0.35
CA ILE A 55 4.28 -6.31 -0.21
C ILE A 55 4.89 -6.59 -1.57
N GLY A 56 6.12 -6.09 -1.76
CA GLY A 56 6.86 -6.21 -3.00
C GLY A 56 7.62 -7.54 -3.13
N LYS A 57 7.60 -8.15 -4.31
CA LYS A 57 8.57 -9.19 -4.70
C LYS A 57 9.95 -8.59 -5.01
N TYR A 58 9.96 -7.36 -5.52
CA TYR A 58 11.17 -6.65 -5.92
C TYR A 58 11.28 -5.31 -5.20
N ALA A 59 12.52 -4.80 -5.10
CA ALA A 59 12.74 -3.47 -4.57
C ALA A 59 12.11 -2.40 -5.48
N LEU A 60 11.44 -1.43 -4.86
CA LEU A 60 10.98 -0.22 -5.53
C LEU A 60 12.13 0.47 -6.27
N SER A 61 11.82 1.04 -7.44
CA SER A 61 12.70 2.00 -8.10
C SER A 61 12.83 3.30 -7.29
N LYS A 62 13.68 4.22 -7.77
CA LYS A 62 13.80 5.56 -7.17
C LYS A 62 12.48 6.32 -7.21
N GLN A 63 11.72 6.23 -8.30
CA GLN A 63 10.43 6.92 -8.41
C GLN A 63 9.34 6.20 -7.60
N GLY A 64 9.34 4.87 -7.56
CA GLY A 64 8.47 4.08 -6.68
C GLY A 64 8.65 4.43 -5.20
N LYS A 65 9.90 4.54 -4.72
CA LYS A 65 10.20 4.97 -3.34
C LYS A 65 9.64 6.36 -3.04
N ARG A 66 9.92 7.33 -3.92
CA ARG A 66 9.40 8.70 -3.78
C ARG A 66 7.88 8.72 -3.73
N PHE A 67 7.23 7.96 -4.60
CA PHE A 67 5.77 7.83 -4.62
C PHE A 67 5.24 7.30 -3.28
N VAL A 68 5.78 6.18 -2.79
CA VAL A 68 5.36 5.60 -1.51
C VAL A 68 5.62 6.55 -0.34
N GLU A 69 6.75 7.26 -0.32
CA GLU A 69 7.06 8.27 0.69
C GLU A 69 6.02 9.41 0.70
N GLN A 70 5.68 9.96 -0.46
CA GLN A 70 4.67 11.03 -0.56
C GLN A 70 3.28 10.54 -0.17
N ALA A 71 2.88 9.35 -0.63
CA ALA A 71 1.62 8.74 -0.23
C ALA A 71 1.58 8.50 1.29
N THR A 72 2.68 8.06 1.90
CA THR A 72 2.78 7.85 3.35
C THR A 72 2.58 9.14 4.13
N ILE A 73 3.17 10.25 3.68
CA ILE A 73 3.00 11.57 4.30
C ILE A 73 1.53 12.00 4.23
N MET A 74 0.92 11.91 3.05
CA MET A 74 -0.47 12.29 2.83
C MET A 74 -1.44 11.46 3.68
N LEU A 75 -1.29 10.14 3.67
CA LEU A 75 -2.17 9.21 4.39
C LEU A 75 -2.02 9.32 5.90
N ARG A 76 -0.83 9.65 6.41
CA ARG A 76 -0.63 9.93 7.83
C ARG A 76 -1.51 11.08 8.30
N GLY A 77 -1.72 12.11 7.48
CA GLY A 77 -2.65 13.20 7.77
C GLY A 77 -4.11 12.75 7.91
N ALA A 78 -4.49 11.67 7.23
CA ALA A 78 -5.79 11.03 7.32
C ALA A 78 -5.87 9.92 8.39
N GLY A 79 -4.82 9.73 9.20
CA GLY A 79 -4.77 8.68 10.22
C GLY A 79 -4.57 7.27 9.66
N ILE A 80 -4.12 7.13 8.41
CA ILE A 80 -3.84 5.85 7.75
C ILE A 80 -2.33 5.65 7.66
N GLN A 81 -1.84 4.50 8.11
CA GLN A 81 -0.45 4.12 7.94
C GLN A 81 -0.24 3.46 6.58
N LEU A 82 0.82 3.82 5.87
CA LEU A 82 1.27 3.15 4.65
C LEU A 82 2.74 2.76 4.81
N GLU A 83 3.08 1.55 4.39
CA GLU A 83 4.46 1.07 4.32
C GLU A 83 4.66 0.16 3.12
N HIS A 84 5.90 0.09 2.63
CA HIS A 84 6.33 -0.92 1.66
C HIS A 84 7.31 -1.88 2.34
N VAL A 85 7.08 -3.19 2.19
CA VAL A 85 7.97 -4.24 2.67
C VAL A 85 8.30 -5.19 1.52
N LEU A 86 9.46 -5.83 1.59
CA LEU A 86 9.78 -6.92 0.67
C LEU A 86 9.27 -8.24 1.24
N SER A 87 8.60 -9.02 0.41
CA SER A 87 8.31 -10.43 0.70
C SER A 87 9.64 -11.16 0.85
N ASN A 88 9.86 -11.75 2.03
CA ASN A 88 11.06 -12.54 2.26
C ASN A 88 10.88 -13.87 1.51
N PRO A 89 11.82 -14.32 0.67
CA PRO A 89 11.66 -15.57 -0.10
C PRO A 89 11.57 -16.86 0.75
N GLY A 90 11.70 -16.76 2.09
CA GLY A 90 11.75 -17.90 3.01
C GLY A 90 10.46 -18.19 3.78
N GLU A 91 9.38 -17.43 3.59
CA GLU A 91 8.08 -17.68 4.22
C GLU A 91 6.96 -17.65 3.15
N GLN A 92 6.92 -18.69 2.33
CA GLN A 92 5.74 -19.10 1.54
C GLN A 92 5.60 -20.61 1.61
#